data_AF-A0A2T2TPT8-F1
#
_entry.id   AF-A0A2T2TPT8-F1
#
_cell.length_a   1.000
_cell.length_b   1.000
_cell.length_c   1.000
_cell.angle_alpha   90.00
_cell.angle_beta   90.00
_cell.angle_gamma   90.00
#
_symmetry.space_group_name_H-M   'P 1'
#
loop_
_entity.id
_entity.type
_entity.pdbx_description
1 polymer ?
#
loop_
_entity_poly.entity_id
_entity_poly.type
_entity_poly.pdbx_seq_one_letter_code
_entity_poly.pdbx_strand_id
1 'polypeptide(L)'
;MRPRKRAMLIDTHKAVRDLTEVGVPQEQAERFVEVVTRADEQVATKADLDALEERLQSDLKEKASQASVESLRYDLEHLQSKVEDIEETLGKKPSQTDLVALEERLTRKMWRAAFASAGLPASLVAALLAVFRFLL
;
A
#
# COMPACT_ATOMS: atom_id res chain seq x y z
N MET A 1 5.88 21.83 -27.84
CA MET A 1 7.21 22.32 -27.39
C MET A 1 7.97 22.82 -28.61
N ARG A 2 8.44 24.08 -28.61
CA ARG A 2 9.33 24.58 -29.67
C ARG A 2 10.75 24.08 -29.36
N PRO A 3 11.50 23.54 -30.34
CA PRO A 3 12.90 23.20 -30.12
C PRO A 3 13.65 24.48 -29.75
N ARG A 4 14.27 24.52 -28.57
CA ARG A 4 15.23 25.57 -28.24
C ARG A 4 16.37 25.42 -29.25
N LYS A 5 16.65 26.46 -30.03
CA LYS A 5 17.86 26.53 -30.85
C LYS A 5 19.05 26.25 -29.92
N ARG A 6 19.74 25.13 -30.11
CA ARG A 6 21.02 24.88 -29.45
C ARG A 6 21.96 26.01 -29.83
N ALA A 7 22.48 26.73 -28.84
CA ALA A 7 23.60 27.61 -29.09
C ALA A 7 24.77 26.71 -29.49
N MET A 8 25.26 26.84 -30.72
CA MET A 8 26.49 26.13 -31.12
C MET A 8 27.58 26.48 -30.12
N LEU A 9 28.25 25.47 -29.57
CA LEU A 9 29.37 25.69 -28.66
C LEU A 9 30.58 26.32 -29.39
N ILE A 10 30.61 26.19 -30.72
CA ILE A 10 31.72 26.62 -31.56
C ILE A 10 31.29 27.78 -32.45
N ASP A 11 32.05 28.87 -32.38
CA ASP A 11 32.01 29.93 -33.39
C ASP A 11 32.71 29.41 -34.65
N THR A 12 31.91 29.03 -35.64
CA THR A 12 32.40 28.41 -36.88
C THR A 12 33.31 29.34 -37.68
N HIS A 13 33.04 30.65 -37.69
CA HIS A 13 33.85 31.62 -38.42
C HIS A 13 35.20 31.84 -37.73
N LYS A 14 35.21 31.90 -36.40
CA LYS A 14 36.47 31.94 -35.64
C LYS A 14 37.28 30.66 -35.85
N ALA A 15 36.64 29.48 -35.78
CA ALA A 15 37.32 28.20 -35.95
C ALA A 15 37.96 28.02 -37.34
N VAL A 16 37.27 28.43 -38.41
CA VAL A 16 37.85 28.41 -39.78
C VAL A 16 39.05 29.35 -39.89
N ARG A 17 38.95 30.55 -39.32
CA ARG A 17 40.06 31.52 -39.33
C ARG A 17 41.27 30.98 -38.57
N ASP A 18 41.08 30.49 -37.35
CA ASP A 18 42.16 29.98 -36.51
C ASP A 18 42.86 28.77 -37.18
N LEU A 19 42.13 27.90 -37.89
CA LEU A 19 42.70 26.81 -38.69
C LEU A 19 43.50 27.31 -39.91
N THR A 20 43.00 28.36 -40.56
CA THR A 20 43.68 28.96 -41.72
C THR A 20 44.98 29.64 -41.29
N GLU A 21 45.00 30.28 -40.12
CA GLU A 21 46.18 30.95 -39.54
C GLU A 21 47.32 29.96 -39.24
N VAL A 22 47.01 28.70 -38.94
CA VAL A 22 48.02 27.63 -38.72
C VAL A 22 48.39 26.88 -40.01
N GLY A 23 47.95 27.36 -41.18
CA GLY A 23 48.35 26.85 -42.49
C GLY A 23 47.43 25.77 -43.08
N VAL A 24 46.25 25.54 -42.51
CA VAL A 24 45.25 24.66 -43.13
C VAL A 24 44.60 25.39 -44.33
N PRO A 25 44.53 24.79 -45.53
CA PRO A 25 43.84 25.39 -46.66
C PRO A 25 42.37 25.68 -46.31
N GLN A 26 41.84 26.83 -46.74
CA GLN A 26 40.50 27.29 -46.38
C GLN A 26 39.41 26.24 -46.63
N GLU A 27 39.44 25.58 -47.79
CA GLU A 27 38.45 24.55 -48.14
C GLU A 27 38.50 23.34 -47.18
N GLN A 28 39.69 22.98 -46.67
CA GLN A 28 39.84 21.92 -45.69
C GLN A 28 39.38 22.36 -44.30
N ALA A 29 39.67 23.61 -43.92
CA ALA A 29 39.24 24.18 -42.65
C ALA A 29 37.71 24.24 -42.55
N GLU A 30 37.04 24.69 -43.61
CA GLU A 30 35.57 24.73 -43.70
C GLU A 30 34.96 23.33 -43.56
N ARG A 31 35.50 22.33 -44.26
CA ARG A 31 35.03 20.94 -44.13
C ARG A 31 35.26 20.35 -42.75
N PHE A 32 36.41 20.65 -42.13
CA PHE A 32 36.70 20.19 -40.76
C PHE A 32 35.68 20.76 -39.77
N VAL A 33 35.44 22.07 -39.84
CA VAL A 33 34.49 22.75 -38.98
C VAL A 33 33.07 22.22 -39.23
N GLU A 34 32.69 21.96 -40.48
CA GLU A 34 31.39 21.36 -40.80
C GLU A 34 31.19 19.99 -40.12
N VAL A 35 32.19 19.10 -40.19
CA VAL A 35 32.14 17.77 -39.57
C VAL A 35 32.01 17.88 -38.05
N VAL A 36 32.81 18.74 -37.43
CA VAL A 36 32.78 18.96 -35.97
C VAL A 36 31.44 19.56 -35.53
N THR A 37 30.90 20.50 -36.31
CA THR A 37 29.61 21.14 -36.02
C THR A 37 28.46 20.14 -36.10
N ARG A 38 28.46 19.29 -37.14
CA ARG A 38 27.48 18.19 -37.27
C ARG A 38 27.60 17.18 -36.13
N ALA A 39 28.82 16.92 -35.65
CA ALA A 39 29.04 16.05 -34.50
C ALA A 39 28.49 16.69 -33.21
N ASP A 40 28.78 17.97 -32.95
CA ASP A 40 28.29 18.71 -31.78
C ASP A 40 26.74 18.70 -31.69
N GLU A 41 26.06 18.83 -32.83
CA GLU A 41 24.60 18.75 -32.91
C GLU A 41 24.05 17.37 -32.48
N GLN A 42 24.82 16.29 -32.60
CA GLN A 42 24.40 14.94 -32.23
C GLN A 42 24.73 14.57 -30.79
N VAL A 43 25.56 15.36 -30.10
CA VAL A 43 25.94 15.07 -28.72
C VAL A 43 24.93 15.68 -27.74
N ALA A 44 24.54 14.93 -26.72
CA ALA A 44 23.79 15.47 -25.60
C ALA A 44 24.72 16.31 -24.72
N THR A 45 24.32 17.54 -24.41
CA THR A 45 25.13 18.39 -23.54
C THR A 45 24.98 17.94 -22.08
N LYS A 46 25.94 18.31 -21.23
CA LYS A 46 25.82 18.06 -19.78
C LYS A 46 24.53 18.64 -19.20
N ALA A 47 24.11 19.82 -19.67
CA ALA A 47 22.86 20.44 -19.25
C ALA A 47 21.62 19.61 -19.65
N ASP A 48 21.67 18.93 -20.81
CA ASP A 48 20.59 18.02 -21.22
C ASP A 48 20.51 16.79 -20.29
N LEU A 49 21.67 16.27 -19.87
CA LEU A 49 21.76 15.16 -18.91
C LEU A 49 21.29 15.56 -17.51
N ASP A 50 21.73 16.72 -17.01
CA ASP A 50 21.32 17.25 -15.70
C ASP A 50 19.80 17.48 -15.66
N ALA A 51 19.22 18.03 -16.72
CA ALA A 51 17.78 18.23 -16.83
C ALA A 51 16.99 16.91 -16.91
N LEU A 52 17.58 15.87 -17.51
CA LEU A 52 16.99 14.53 -17.55
C LEU A 52 17.07 13.85 -16.18
N GLU A 53 18.18 14.01 -15.46
CA GLU A 53 18.37 13.48 -14.12
C GLU A 53 17.34 14.09 -13.14
N GLU A 54 17.17 15.42 -13.17
CA GLU A 54 16.21 16.11 -12.31
C GLU A 54 14.76 15.62 -12.55
N ARG A 55 14.39 15.42 -13.82
CA ARG A 55 13.08 14.83 -14.18
C ARG A 55 12.93 13.41 -13.65
N LEU A 56 13.95 12.56 -13.83
CA LEU A 56 13.93 11.19 -13.34
C LEU A 56 13.81 11.12 -11.82
N GLN A 57 14.52 11.98 -11.09
CA GLN A 57 14.42 12.06 -9.63
C GLN A 57 13.02 12.50 -9.18
N SER A 58 12.41 13.46 -9.87
CA SER A 58 11.03 13.88 -9.60
C SER A 58 10.04 12.75 -9.83
N ASP A 59 10.10 12.08 -10.99
CA ASP A 59 9.20 10.98 -11.35
C ASP A 59 9.34 9.80 -10.37
N LEU A 60 10.57 9.47 -9.95
CA LEU A 60 10.81 8.42 -8.95
C LEU A 60 10.21 8.78 -7.59
N LYS A 61 10.34 10.04 -7.16
CA LYS A 61 9.75 10.50 -5.90
C LYS A 61 8.22 10.44 -5.94
N GLU A 62 7.62 10.84 -7.06
CA GLU A 62 6.18 10.73 -7.26
C GLU A 62 5.72 9.26 -7.22
N LYS A 63 6.38 8.38 -7.98
CA LYS A 63 6.10 6.94 -7.98
C LYS A 63 6.22 6.30 -6.60
N ALA A 64 7.26 6.65 -5.84
CA ALA A 64 7.45 6.17 -4.47
C ALA A 64 6.31 6.64 -3.54
N SER A 65 5.87 7.90 -3.69
CA SER A 65 4.73 8.41 -2.93
C SER A 65 3.42 7.70 -3.29
N GLN A 66 3.17 7.43 -4.58
CA GLN A 66 2.00 6.69 -5.04
C GLN A 66 1.99 5.26 -4.50
N ALA A 67 3.13 4.56 -4.53
CA ALA A 67 3.25 3.21 -3.96
C ALA A 67 2.96 3.20 -2.45
N SER A 68 3.40 4.23 -1.73
CA SER A 68 3.14 4.37 -0.29
C SER A 68 1.66 4.62 0.00
N VAL A 69 1.00 5.45 -0.81
CA VAL A 69 -0.46 5.69 -0.72
C VAL A 69 -1.25 4.42 -1.03
N GLU A 70 -0.85 3.64 -2.04
CA GLU A 70 -1.51 2.38 -2.39
C GLU A 70 -1.38 1.35 -1.26
N SER A 71 -0.19 1.23 -0.65
CA SER A 71 0.02 0.36 0.51
C SER A 71 -0.86 0.76 1.70
N LEU A 72 -0.95 2.07 1.99
CA LEU A 72 -1.82 2.56 3.06
C LEU A 72 -3.30 2.32 2.77
N ARG A 73 -3.72 2.39 1.49
CA ARG A 73 -5.10 2.07 1.11
C ARG A 73 -5.42 0.60 1.37
N TYR A 74 -4.51 -0.30 1.00
CA TYR A 74 -4.65 -1.73 1.27
C TYR A 74 -4.75 -2.02 2.77
N ASP A 75 -3.88 -1.42 3.59
CA ASP A 75 -3.92 -1.60 5.05
C ASP A 75 -5.24 -1.09 5.64
N LEU A 76 -5.79 0.01 5.12
CA LEU A 76 -7.06 0.58 5.56
C LEU A 76 -8.24 -0.34 5.20
N GLU A 77 -8.31 -0.85 3.97
CA GLU A 77 -9.32 -1.81 3.52
C GLU A 77 -9.29 -3.09 4.38
N HIS A 78 -8.09 -3.61 4.65
CA HIS A 78 -7.92 -4.77 5.51
C HIS A 78 -8.36 -4.49 6.97
N LEU A 79 -8.03 -3.31 7.51
CA LEU A 79 -8.48 -2.92 8.85
C LEU A 79 -10.00 -2.74 8.92
N GLN A 80 -10.63 -2.19 7.88
CA GLN A 80 -12.09 -2.06 7.79
C GLN A 80 -12.77 -3.42 7.83
N SER A 81 -12.28 -4.39 7.04
CA SER A 81 -12.81 -5.76 7.07
C SER A 81 -12.68 -6.40 8.46
N LYS A 82 -11.55 -6.21 9.15
CA LYS A 82 -11.40 -6.73 10.52
C LYS A 82 -12.33 -6.06 11.52
N VAL A 83 -12.62 -4.77 11.36
CA VAL A 83 -13.58 -4.06 12.20
C VAL A 83 -14.98 -4.61 11.95
N GLU A 84 -15.36 -4.83 10.69
CA GLU A 84 -16.65 -5.43 10.33
C GLU A 84 -16.81 -6.84 10.91
N ASP A 85 -15.77 -7.69 10.84
CA ASP A 85 -15.76 -9.01 11.50
C ASP A 85 -15.95 -8.90 13.01
N ILE A 86 -15.27 -7.94 13.66
CA ILE A 86 -15.41 -7.69 15.10
C ILE A 86 -16.82 -7.21 15.42
N GLU A 87 -17.38 -6.30 14.65
CA GLU A 87 -18.75 -5.82 14.81
C GLU A 87 -19.77 -6.95 14.61
N GLU A 88 -19.55 -7.86 13.65
CA GLU A 88 -20.38 -9.04 13.46
C GLU A 88 -20.29 -9.98 14.67
N THR A 89 -19.09 -10.22 15.19
CA THR A 89 -18.91 -11.08 16.39
C THR A 89 -19.48 -10.47 17.66
N LEU A 90 -19.41 -9.14 17.84
CA LEU A 90 -20.00 -8.44 18.98
C LEU A 90 -21.53 -8.27 18.82
N GLY A 91 -22.00 -8.12 17.58
CA GLY A 91 -23.42 -8.02 17.21
C GLY A 91 -24.17 -9.35 17.29
N LYS A 92 -23.45 -10.49 17.23
CA LYS A 92 -23.97 -11.81 17.58
C LYS A 92 -24.29 -11.86 19.08
N LYS A 93 -25.48 -11.39 19.44
CA LYS A 93 -26.12 -11.80 20.70
C LYS A 93 -26.10 -13.33 20.77
N PRO A 94 -25.79 -13.95 21.92
CA PRO A 94 -25.93 -15.40 22.06
C PRO A 94 -27.34 -15.74 21.61
N SER A 95 -27.44 -16.66 20.64
CA SER A 95 -28.73 -17.02 20.09
C SER A 95 -29.61 -17.54 21.23
N GLN A 96 -30.93 -17.36 21.14
CA GLN A 96 -31.85 -17.83 22.18
C GLN A 96 -31.63 -19.33 22.48
N THR A 97 -31.21 -20.08 21.45
CA THR A 97 -30.74 -21.47 21.52
C THR A 97 -29.48 -21.67 22.37
N ASP A 98 -28.49 -20.77 22.32
CA ASP A 98 -27.28 -20.85 23.15
C ASP A 98 -27.56 -20.57 24.63
N LEU A 99 -28.46 -19.62 24.90
CA LEU A 99 -28.92 -19.31 26.26
C LEU A 99 -29.71 -20.48 26.85
N VAL A 100 -30.64 -21.06 26.08
CA VAL A 100 -31.40 -22.25 26.49
C VAL A 100 -30.45 -23.45 26.72
N ALA A 101 -29.46 -23.66 25.86
CA ALA A 101 -28.46 -24.71 26.05
C ALA A 101 -27.59 -24.50 27.31
N LEU A 102 -27.31 -23.23 27.67
CA LEU A 102 -26.64 -22.85 28.90
C LEU A 102 -27.52 -23.11 30.14
N GLU A 103 -28.79 -22.74 30.07
CA GLU A 103 -29.79 -23.03 31.12
C GLU A 103 -29.95 -24.53 31.37
N GLU A 104 -30.05 -25.34 30.31
CA GLU A 104 -30.12 -26.80 30.43
C GLU A 104 -28.86 -27.40 31.08
N ARG A 105 -27.68 -26.88 30.70
CA ARG A 105 -26.39 -27.31 31.29
C ARG A 105 -26.29 -26.92 32.76
N LEU A 106 -26.70 -25.71 33.13
CA LEU A 106 -26.73 -25.25 34.51
C LEU A 106 -27.71 -26.08 35.33
N THR A 107 -28.92 -26.29 34.81
CA THR A 107 -29.95 -27.11 35.44
C THR A 107 -29.43 -28.53 35.69
N ARG A 108 -28.82 -29.17 34.69
CA ARG A 108 -28.23 -30.51 34.82
C ARG A 108 -27.10 -30.56 35.85
N LYS A 109 -26.27 -29.51 35.96
CA LYS A 109 -25.23 -29.41 36.99
C LYS A 109 -25.84 -29.24 38.38
N MET A 110 -26.89 -28.43 38.55
CA MET A 110 -27.59 -28.29 39.82
C MET A 110 -28.22 -29.61 40.26
N TRP A 111 -28.89 -30.33 39.35
CA TRP A 111 -29.42 -31.66 39.66
C TRP A 111 -28.33 -32.61 40.13
N ARG A 112 -27.22 -32.71 39.39
CA ARG A 112 -26.08 -33.55 39.81
C ARG A 112 -25.49 -33.15 41.16
N ALA A 113 -25.36 -31.84 41.41
CA ALA A 113 -24.86 -31.33 42.67
C ALA A 113 -25.82 -31.63 43.83
N ALA A 114 -27.14 -31.47 43.63
CA ALA A 114 -28.17 -31.79 44.60
C ALA A 114 -28.23 -33.30 44.90
N PHE A 115 -28.06 -34.15 43.88
CA PHE A 115 -27.93 -35.59 44.07
C PHE A 115 -26.67 -35.96 44.85
N ALA A 116 -25.55 -35.31 44.55
CA ALA A 116 -24.27 -35.57 45.21
C ALA A 116 -24.21 -35.06 46.66
N SER A 117 -24.86 -33.92 46.96
CA SER A 117 -24.82 -33.32 48.30
C SER A 117 -25.89 -33.85 49.25
N ALA A 118 -27.08 -34.21 48.74
CA ALA A 118 -28.21 -34.60 49.57
C ALA A 118 -28.46 -36.11 49.61
N GLY A 119 -27.87 -36.90 48.69
CA GLY A 119 -28.11 -38.35 48.60
C GLY A 119 -29.57 -38.74 48.33
N LEU A 120 -30.41 -37.78 47.92
CA LEU A 120 -31.84 -37.97 47.75
C LEU A 120 -32.13 -38.61 46.39
N PRO A 121 -32.88 -39.73 46.31
CA PRO A 121 -33.28 -40.29 45.02
C PRO A 121 -34.23 -39.34 44.27
N ALA A 122 -34.20 -39.37 42.94
CA ALA A 122 -34.92 -38.41 42.08
C ALA A 122 -36.43 -38.33 42.37
N SER A 123 -37.01 -39.45 42.85
CA SER A 123 -38.41 -39.55 43.26
C SER A 123 -38.76 -38.68 44.46
N LEU A 124 -37.83 -38.46 45.40
CA LEU A 124 -38.07 -37.74 46.64
C LEU A 124 -38.05 -36.22 46.43
N VAL A 125 -37.16 -35.75 45.55
CA VAL A 125 -37.13 -34.33 45.14
C VAL A 125 -38.35 -33.98 44.29
N ALA A 126 -38.77 -34.87 43.39
CA ALA A 126 -40.00 -34.68 42.60
C ALA A 126 -41.26 -34.66 43.48
N ALA A 127 -41.33 -35.53 44.49
CA ALA A 127 -42.42 -35.52 45.48
C ALA A 127 -42.45 -34.23 46.30
N LEU A 128 -41.30 -33.73 46.76
CA LEU A 128 -41.21 -32.47 47.50
C LEU A 128 -41.67 -31.26 46.67
N LEU A 129 -41.29 -31.19 45.39
CA LEU A 129 -41.75 -30.14 44.49
C LEU A 129 -43.25 -30.25 44.17
N ALA A 130 -43.79 -31.46 44.03
CA ALA A 130 -45.22 -31.67 43.82
C ALA A 130 -46.05 -31.23 45.04
N VAL A 131 -45.56 -31.50 46.25
CA VAL A 131 -46.17 -31.03 47.50
C VAL A 131 -46.08 -29.51 47.61
N PHE A 132 -44.93 -28.91 47.28
CA PHE A 132 -44.77 -27.45 47.29
C PHE A 132 -45.68 -26.74 46.30
N ARG A 133 -45.92 -27.34 45.12
CA ARG A 133 -46.83 -26.82 44.09
C ARG A 133 -48.31 -26.96 44.47
N PHE A 134 -48.66 -27.84 45.40
CA PHE A 134 -50.03 -28.01 45.88
C PHE A 134 -50.35 -27.12 47.10
N LEU A 135 -49.33 -26.58 47.76
CA LEU A 135 -49.43 -25.71 48.94
C LEU A 135 -49.38 -24.20 48.63
N LEU A 136 -49.25 -23.83 47.35
CA LEU A 136 -49.22 -22.46 46.83
C LEU A 136 -50.40 -22.25 45.88
#